data_AF-A0A3L8Q9R2-F1
#
_entry.id   AF-A0A3L8Q9R2-F1
#
_cell.length_a   1.000
_cell.length_b   1.000
_cell.length_c   1.000
_cell.angle_alpha   90.00
_cell.angle_beta   90.00
_cell.angle_gamma   90.00
#
_symmetry.space_group_name_H-M   'P 1'
#
loop_
_entity.id
_entity.type
_entity.pdbx_description
1 polymer ?
#
loop_
_entity_poly.entity_id
_entity_poly.type
_entity_poly.pdbx_seq_one_letter_code
_entity_poly.pdbx_strand_id
1 'polypeptide(L)'
;MGKARGACLSRAPSLCSPTAPLLPQIDQDGLTLPERTLYLGQDEESEKILAAYRVFMERLLTLLGAEHVEQKAQEILQLEQHLANITVSEYDDVRRDVGSMYHKVTLAELQRITPTLKWKRLLDRIFHDNFSEEEEVVLLATDYMHKVSNLIRVTPSRILHNYMLWRIVVVLSEHLSTPFRDAIHELSKEMEGSEKQLEPGKICLSQANKHFGMALGALFVEEHFSSASKAKVQQLVEDIKYILDQRLDELDWMDEETRRAARAKLRYMMVMIGYPDFLLKPEAIDKEYEARDSPGACEDMGTWPALHTLGAGISPDVAVSPQFEVDEKTYFKNILNSIAFGIRLSVKKIRQEVDKSAWLLPPQALNAYYLPNKNQMVFPAGILQPTLYDPEFPQSLNYGGIGTIIGHELTHGYDDWGGQYDRHGNLVHWWTERSYSKFLKKAQCIVNLYDNFTVYNQRVNGKHTLGENIADMGGAQTRLLRHAEGIPFLQAYQKWVREHGPEHPLHHMKYTHDQLFFIAFAQNWCIKRRSQSIYLQVLTDKHAPEHYRVLGSVSQFEEFGRVFHCPKNSPMNPVHKCSVW
;
A
#
# COMPACT_ATOMS: atom_id res chain seq x y z
N MET A 1 1.15 10.07 11.01
CA MET A 1 0.87 8.74 11.62
C MET A 1 -0.25 7.91 10.95
N GLY A 2 -0.80 8.31 9.80
CA GLY A 2 -2.04 7.71 9.24
C GLY A 2 -1.91 6.57 8.21
N LYS A 3 -0.74 5.97 7.96
CA LYS A 3 -0.68 4.72 7.18
C LYS A 3 -1.05 3.58 8.12
N ALA A 4 -2.27 3.04 7.98
CA ALA A 4 -2.72 1.87 8.72
C ALA A 4 -1.74 0.72 8.47
N ARG A 5 -0.82 0.47 9.42
CA ARG A 5 -0.06 -0.78 9.46
C ARG A 5 -1.07 -1.90 9.72
N GLY A 6 -0.98 -2.96 8.93
CA GLY A 6 -1.90 -4.09 8.98
C GLY A 6 -1.99 -4.64 10.40
N ALA A 7 -3.19 -5.06 10.80
CA ALA A 7 -3.35 -5.76 12.06
C ALA A 7 -2.49 -7.04 12.07
N CYS A 8 -1.97 -7.42 13.25
CA CYS A 8 -1.33 -8.74 13.48
C CYS A 8 -2.15 -9.92 12.92
N LEU A 9 -3.46 -9.72 12.77
CA LEU A 9 -4.38 -10.66 12.15
C LEU A 9 -5.11 -9.94 11.00
N SER A 10 -4.75 -10.26 9.77
CA SER A 10 -5.40 -9.78 8.56
C SER A 10 -6.10 -10.95 7.83
N ARG A 11 -6.72 -10.66 6.70
CA ARG A 11 -7.28 -11.68 5.80
C ARG A 11 -6.71 -11.38 4.45
N ALA A 12 -6.29 -12.42 3.75
CA ALA A 12 -6.15 -12.31 2.32
C ALA A 12 -6.54 -13.64 1.68
N PRO A 13 -6.74 -13.64 0.35
CA PRO A 13 -6.87 -14.86 -0.41
C PRO A 13 -5.79 -15.85 -0.01
N SER A 14 -6.08 -17.15 -0.10
CA SER A 14 -4.96 -18.09 -0.21
C SER A 14 -4.09 -17.60 -1.37
N LEU A 15 -2.82 -17.28 -1.08
CA LEU A 15 -1.91 -16.82 -2.13
C LEU A 15 -1.73 -17.91 -3.19
N CYS A 16 -2.02 -19.18 -2.87
CA CYS A 16 -1.97 -20.32 -3.79
C CYS A 16 -3.28 -20.57 -4.54
N SER A 17 -4.38 -19.90 -4.20
CA SER A 17 -5.66 -20.01 -4.91
C SER A 17 -6.56 -18.78 -4.66
N PRO A 18 -6.71 -17.88 -5.65
CA PRO A 18 -7.51 -16.66 -5.54
C PRO A 18 -9.02 -16.94 -5.61
N THR A 19 -9.44 -18.20 -5.78
CA THR A 19 -10.83 -18.64 -5.64
C THR A 19 -11.06 -19.39 -4.33
N ALA A 20 -10.00 -19.69 -3.56
CA ALA A 20 -10.16 -20.34 -2.26
C ALA A 20 -10.79 -19.37 -1.25
N PRO A 21 -11.44 -19.91 -0.20
CA PRO A 21 -11.95 -19.11 0.90
C PRO A 21 -10.85 -18.25 1.54
N LEU A 22 -11.21 -17.05 1.98
CA LEU A 22 -10.29 -16.20 2.74
C LEU A 22 -9.84 -16.91 4.03
N LEU A 23 -8.52 -17.04 4.22
CA LEU A 23 -7.91 -17.62 5.42
C LEU A 23 -7.46 -16.50 6.38
N PRO A 24 -7.48 -16.75 7.70
CA PRO A 24 -6.81 -15.87 8.66
C PRO A 24 -5.31 -15.80 8.36
N GLN A 25 -4.76 -14.58 8.32
CA GLN A 25 -3.34 -14.33 8.14
C GLN A 25 -2.76 -13.67 9.38
N ILE A 26 -1.66 -14.20 9.88
CA ILE A 26 -0.96 -13.70 11.07
C ILE A 26 0.40 -13.18 10.64
N ASP A 27 0.68 -11.91 10.97
CA ASP A 27 1.93 -11.23 10.64
C ASP A 27 2.44 -10.38 11.81
N GLN A 28 3.65 -9.84 11.67
CA GLN A 28 4.23 -8.89 12.60
C GLN A 28 3.50 -7.54 12.60
N ASP A 29 3.25 -6.97 13.78
CA ASP A 29 2.79 -5.59 14.00
C ASP A 29 3.09 -5.19 15.46
N GLY A 30 2.62 -4.04 15.94
CA GLY A 30 2.69 -3.64 17.35
C GLY A 30 3.61 -2.46 17.63
N LEU A 31 4.15 -1.82 16.59
CA LEU A 31 4.93 -0.59 16.73
C LEU A 31 4.07 0.64 16.46
N THR A 32 4.28 1.69 17.26
CA THR A 32 3.61 2.99 17.09
C THR A 32 4.41 3.90 16.16
N LEU A 33 5.73 3.91 16.31
CA LEU A 33 6.58 4.54 15.31
C LEU A 33 6.60 3.68 14.04
N PRO A 34 6.67 4.35 12.88
CA PRO A 34 6.50 3.71 11.59
C PRO A 34 7.74 2.96 11.11
N GLU A 35 8.83 2.85 11.88
CA GLU A 35 9.87 1.88 11.56
C GLU A 35 10.64 1.41 12.78
N ARG A 36 11.09 0.15 12.76
CA ARG A 36 11.81 -0.45 13.89
C ARG A 36 13.11 0.29 14.23
N THR A 37 13.81 0.83 13.23
CA THR A 37 15.11 1.50 13.41
C THR A 37 14.97 2.79 14.24
N LEU A 38 13.81 3.44 14.21
CA LEU A 38 13.51 4.61 15.03
C LEU A 38 13.55 4.31 16.55
N TYR A 39 13.30 3.06 16.94
CA TYR A 39 13.39 2.63 18.34
C TYR A 39 14.82 2.30 18.79
N LEU A 40 15.71 2.03 17.83
CA LEU A 40 17.08 1.60 18.09
C LEU A 40 18.04 2.78 18.32
N GLY A 41 17.63 4.02 18.01
CA GLY A 41 18.40 5.23 18.28
C GLY A 41 19.78 5.21 17.62
N GLN A 42 19.86 4.85 16.33
CA GLN A 42 21.13 4.63 15.63
C GLN A 42 21.72 5.91 15.05
N ASP A 43 20.93 6.97 14.96
CA ASP A 43 21.33 8.28 14.43
C ASP A 43 20.63 9.43 15.18
N GLU A 44 21.15 10.65 15.00
CA GLU A 44 20.68 11.86 15.68
C GLU A 44 19.18 12.13 15.46
N GLU A 45 18.64 11.84 14.28
CA GLU A 45 17.22 12.08 13.97
C GLU A 45 16.33 11.03 14.65
N SER A 46 16.74 9.76 14.65
CA SER A 46 16.05 8.70 15.38
C SER A 46 16.02 8.94 16.89
N GLU A 47 17.11 9.46 17.49
CA GLU A 47 17.17 9.80 18.91
C GLU A 47 16.20 10.95 19.26
N LYS A 48 16.15 12.00 18.42
CA LYS A 48 15.19 13.10 18.57
C LYS A 48 13.75 12.62 18.50
N ILE A 49 13.43 11.79 17.50
CA ILE A 49 12.08 11.22 17.32
C ILE A 49 11.71 10.34 18.51
N LEU A 50 12.63 9.52 19.00
CA LEU A 50 12.38 8.64 20.15
C LEU A 50 12.13 9.44 21.44
N ALA A 51 12.89 10.52 21.66
CA ALA A 51 12.67 11.44 22.77
C ALA A 51 11.31 12.15 22.67
N ALA A 52 10.95 12.66 21.49
CA ALA A 52 9.65 13.27 21.23
C ALA A 52 8.49 12.28 21.44
N TYR A 53 8.69 11.02 21.04
CA TYR A 53 7.70 9.97 21.21
C TYR A 53 7.46 9.64 22.70
N ARG A 54 8.50 9.67 23.54
CA ARG A 54 8.35 9.55 24.99
C ARG A 54 7.54 10.70 25.59
N VAL A 55 7.85 11.94 25.21
CA VAL A 55 7.10 13.12 25.67
C VAL A 55 5.63 13.03 25.26
N PHE A 56 5.37 12.57 24.04
CA PHE A 56 4.02 12.30 23.54
C PHE A 56 3.27 11.25 24.39
N MET A 57 3.92 10.14 24.76
CA MET A 57 3.34 9.16 25.69
C MET A 57 2.94 9.79 27.02
N GLU A 58 3.88 10.49 27.66
CA GLU A 58 3.67 11.09 28.98
C GLU A 58 2.53 12.11 28.94
N ARG A 59 2.46 12.93 27.87
CA ARG A 59 1.38 13.89 27.65
C ARG A 59 0.01 13.22 27.51
N LEU A 60 -0.12 12.19 26.67
CA LEU A 60 -1.40 11.49 26.50
C LEU A 60 -1.84 10.77 27.78
N LEU A 61 -0.92 10.13 28.49
CA LEU A 61 -1.21 9.47 29.77
C LEU A 61 -1.67 10.48 30.83
N THR A 62 -1.06 11.67 30.87
CA THR A 62 -1.47 12.77 31.75
C THR A 62 -2.87 13.27 31.42
N LEU A 63 -3.19 13.46 30.13
CA LEU A 63 -4.53 13.88 29.68
C LEU A 63 -5.61 12.86 30.02
N LEU A 64 -5.25 11.58 30.12
CA LEU A 64 -6.14 10.50 30.56
C LEU A 64 -6.22 10.36 32.09
N GLY A 65 -5.49 11.17 32.85
CA GLY A 65 -5.47 11.13 34.31
C GLY A 65 -4.74 9.91 34.90
N ALA A 66 -3.78 9.33 34.17
CA ALA A 66 -2.99 8.23 34.68
C ALA A 66 -2.06 8.68 35.82
N GLU A 67 -1.93 7.86 36.87
CA GLU A 67 -0.89 8.04 37.89
C GLU A 67 0.43 7.38 37.44
N HIS A 68 1.56 7.81 38.01
CA HIS A 68 2.90 7.26 37.72
C HIS A 68 3.21 7.27 36.21
N VAL A 69 2.94 8.41 35.57
CA VAL A 69 2.98 8.59 34.11
C VAL A 69 4.33 8.19 33.52
N GLU A 70 5.42 8.68 34.08
CA GLU A 70 6.78 8.47 33.58
C GLU A 70 7.16 6.99 33.64
N GLN A 71 6.79 6.30 34.74
CA GLN A 71 7.03 4.86 34.87
C GLN A 71 6.23 4.08 33.82
N LYS A 72 4.94 4.37 33.67
CA LYS A 72 4.08 3.67 32.69
C LYS A 72 4.56 3.91 31.26
N ALA A 73 4.90 5.15 30.91
CA ALA A 73 5.45 5.49 29.60
C ALA A 73 6.75 4.73 29.34
N GLN A 74 7.67 4.71 30.31
CA GLN A 74 8.94 4.00 30.18
C GLN A 74 8.76 2.49 29.99
N GLU A 75 7.84 1.86 30.73
CA GLU A 75 7.55 0.42 30.61
C GLU A 75 6.93 0.07 29.24
N ILE A 76 6.01 0.89 28.74
CA ILE A 76 5.39 0.71 27.42
C ILE A 76 6.44 0.89 26.32
N LEU A 77 7.27 1.94 26.43
CA LEU A 77 8.35 2.21 25.47
C LEU A 77 9.37 1.08 25.43
N GLN A 78 9.77 0.54 26.59
CA GLN A 78 10.67 -0.62 26.65
C GLN A 78 10.06 -1.86 26.00
N LEU A 79 8.76 -2.09 26.17
CA LEU A 79 8.09 -3.19 25.49
C LEU A 79 8.08 -3.00 23.97
N GLU A 80 7.78 -1.79 23.48
CA GLU A 80 7.87 -1.47 22.05
C GLU A 80 9.30 -1.59 21.50
N GLN A 81 10.33 -1.23 22.28
CA GLN A 81 11.73 -1.45 21.91
C GLN A 81 12.08 -2.94 21.80
N HIS A 82 11.59 -3.78 22.71
CA HIS A 82 11.75 -5.24 22.60
C HIS A 82 11.04 -5.78 21.35
N LEU A 83 9.83 -5.30 21.05
CA LEU A 83 9.11 -5.65 19.82
C LEU A 83 9.90 -5.20 18.59
N ALA A 84 10.40 -3.97 18.56
CA ALA A 84 11.19 -3.44 17.46
C ALA A 84 12.49 -4.22 17.24
N ASN A 85 13.08 -4.80 18.30
CA ASN A 85 14.26 -5.65 18.17
C ASN A 85 13.96 -7.00 17.49
N ILE A 86 12.75 -7.53 17.63
CA ILE A 86 12.35 -8.80 17.03
C ILE A 86 11.64 -8.67 15.68
N THR A 87 11.05 -7.50 15.39
CA THR A 87 10.46 -7.16 14.08
C THR A 87 11.51 -7.23 12.97
N VAL A 88 11.15 -7.71 11.78
CA VAL A 88 12.04 -7.74 10.60
C VAL A 88 11.63 -6.62 9.65
N SER A 89 12.57 -5.84 9.10
CA SER A 89 12.19 -4.72 8.21
C SER A 89 11.69 -5.23 6.86
N GLU A 90 10.81 -4.49 6.19
CA GLU A 90 10.21 -4.92 4.91
C GLU A 90 11.24 -5.11 3.78
N TYR A 91 12.40 -4.45 3.87
CA TYR A 91 13.48 -4.56 2.89
C TYR A 91 14.47 -5.69 3.16
N ASP A 92 14.37 -6.39 4.29
CA ASP A 92 15.17 -7.58 4.55
C ASP A 92 14.78 -8.70 3.58
N ASP A 93 15.73 -9.55 3.17
CA ASP A 93 15.47 -10.61 2.18
C ASP A 93 14.33 -11.54 2.58
N VAL A 94 14.26 -11.85 3.88
CA VAL A 94 13.22 -12.69 4.48
C VAL A 94 11.82 -12.13 4.23
N ARG A 95 11.68 -10.81 4.05
CA ARG A 95 10.39 -10.14 3.85
C ARG A 95 10.02 -9.85 2.39
N ARG A 96 10.88 -10.21 1.43
CA ARG A 96 10.71 -9.91 0.00
C ARG A 96 10.35 -11.15 -0.82
N ASP A 97 10.81 -12.32 -0.38
CA ASP A 97 10.38 -13.59 -0.95
C ASP A 97 9.06 -14.03 -0.29
N VAL A 98 7.95 -13.85 -1.01
CA VAL A 98 6.62 -14.17 -0.50
C VAL A 98 6.46 -15.68 -0.34
N GLY A 99 7.14 -16.47 -1.18
CA GLY A 99 7.15 -17.93 -1.10
C GLY A 99 7.67 -18.43 0.24
N SER A 100 8.83 -17.92 0.69
CA SER A 100 9.43 -18.34 1.97
C SER A 100 8.75 -17.74 3.20
N MET A 101 8.04 -16.62 3.08
CA MET A 101 7.20 -16.11 4.18
C MET A 101 5.90 -16.88 4.34
N TYR A 102 5.36 -17.46 3.26
CA TYR A 102 4.01 -18.04 3.26
C TYR A 102 3.98 -19.43 3.92
N HIS A 103 3.86 -19.47 5.25
CA HIS A 103 3.69 -20.72 5.98
C HIS A 103 2.22 -21.00 6.29
N LYS A 104 1.64 -21.98 5.60
CA LYS A 104 0.30 -22.49 5.91
C LYS A 104 0.42 -23.56 7.01
N VAL A 105 -0.22 -23.31 8.15
CA VAL A 105 -0.18 -24.19 9.33
C VAL A 105 -1.59 -24.42 9.85
N THR A 106 -1.82 -25.55 10.51
CA THR A 106 -3.06 -25.80 11.25
C THR A 106 -3.10 -24.98 12.55
N LEU A 107 -4.30 -24.75 13.10
CA LEU A 107 -4.43 -24.10 14.41
C LEU A 107 -3.72 -24.89 15.53
N ALA A 108 -3.71 -26.22 15.46
CA ALA A 108 -2.95 -27.07 16.37
C ALA A 108 -1.44 -26.78 16.30
N GLU A 109 -0.89 -26.62 15.09
CA GLU A 109 0.52 -26.28 14.89
C GLU A 109 0.82 -24.86 15.35
N LEU A 110 -0.03 -23.88 15.02
CA LEU A 110 0.11 -22.50 15.50
C LEU A 110 0.16 -22.46 17.04
N GLN A 111 -0.71 -23.23 17.69
CA GLN A 111 -0.75 -23.34 19.15
C GLN A 111 0.54 -23.94 19.73
N ARG A 112 1.26 -24.80 18.99
CA ARG A 112 2.59 -25.30 19.38
C ARG A 112 3.70 -24.28 19.16
N ILE A 113 3.67 -23.55 18.03
CA ILE A 113 4.66 -22.51 17.68
C ILE A 113 4.57 -21.34 18.67
N THR A 114 3.35 -20.96 19.08
CA THR A 114 3.10 -19.81 19.94
C THR A 114 2.18 -20.18 21.12
N PRO A 115 2.70 -20.92 22.12
CA PRO A 115 1.89 -21.58 23.15
C PRO A 115 1.26 -20.65 24.18
N THR A 116 1.71 -19.39 24.26
CA THR A 116 1.27 -18.46 25.31
C THR A 116 -0.17 -18.00 25.13
N LEU A 117 -0.63 -17.89 23.87
CA LEU A 117 -2.00 -17.50 23.55
C LEU A 117 -2.86 -18.74 23.28
N LYS A 118 -4.14 -18.69 23.67
CA LYS A 118 -5.12 -19.73 23.32
C LYS A 118 -5.76 -19.37 21.97
N TRP A 119 -5.13 -19.79 20.87
CA TRP A 119 -5.47 -19.32 19.52
C TRP A 119 -6.88 -19.64 19.10
N LYS A 120 -7.31 -20.90 19.23
CA LYS A 120 -8.68 -21.31 18.90
C LYS A 120 -9.70 -20.40 19.60
N ARG A 121 -9.58 -20.25 20.92
CA ARG A 121 -10.46 -19.38 21.72
C ARG A 121 -10.43 -17.92 21.28
N LEU A 122 -9.27 -17.42 20.86
CA LEU A 122 -9.11 -16.05 20.38
C LEU A 122 -9.81 -15.86 19.02
N LEU A 123 -9.58 -16.76 18.08
CA LEU A 123 -10.19 -16.71 16.74
C LEU A 123 -11.70 -16.93 16.83
N ASP A 124 -12.16 -17.91 17.63
CA ASP A 124 -13.59 -18.14 17.84
C ASP A 124 -14.31 -16.87 18.32
N ARG A 125 -13.64 -16.08 19.18
CA ARG A 125 -14.16 -14.80 19.68
C ARG A 125 -14.12 -13.68 18.65
N ILE A 126 -13.05 -13.58 17.86
CA ILE A 126 -12.87 -12.51 16.88
C ILE A 126 -13.84 -12.67 15.71
N PHE A 127 -14.00 -13.90 15.21
CA PHE A 127 -14.82 -14.16 14.03
C PHE A 127 -16.24 -14.63 14.37
N HIS A 128 -16.55 -14.87 15.64
CA HIS A 128 -17.84 -15.43 16.09
C HIS A 128 -18.18 -16.74 15.36
N ASP A 129 -17.17 -17.59 15.19
CA ASP A 129 -17.24 -18.85 14.46
C ASP A 129 -16.56 -19.95 15.29
N ASN A 130 -16.84 -21.23 15.00
CA ASN A 130 -16.22 -22.35 15.71
C ASN A 130 -15.12 -22.97 14.84
N PHE A 131 -13.88 -22.55 15.06
CA PHE A 131 -12.73 -23.08 14.35
C PHE A 131 -12.37 -24.47 14.87
N SER A 132 -12.09 -25.42 13.97
CA SER A 132 -11.50 -26.72 14.35
C SER A 132 -9.98 -26.58 14.48
N GLU A 133 -9.34 -27.48 15.22
CA GLU A 133 -7.87 -27.44 15.41
C GLU A 133 -7.11 -27.75 14.11
N GLU A 134 -7.78 -28.38 13.16
CA GLU A 134 -7.29 -28.70 11.82
C GLU A 134 -7.48 -27.54 10.82
N GLU A 135 -8.17 -26.46 11.21
CA GLU A 135 -8.34 -25.30 10.33
C GLU A 135 -6.96 -24.68 9.99
N GLU A 136 -6.78 -24.37 8.71
CA GLU A 136 -5.54 -23.80 8.21
C GLU A 136 -5.52 -22.27 8.36
N VAL A 137 -4.37 -21.75 8.75
CA VAL A 137 -4.07 -20.32 8.86
C VAL A 137 -2.73 -20.03 8.20
N VAL A 138 -2.56 -18.80 7.74
CA VAL A 138 -1.30 -18.35 7.14
C VAL A 138 -0.50 -17.60 8.18
N LEU A 139 0.75 -18.01 8.39
CA LEU A 139 1.70 -17.38 9.31
C LEU A 139 2.85 -16.78 8.50
N LEU A 140 2.87 -15.45 8.36
CA LEU A 140 3.83 -14.71 7.54
C LEU A 140 5.13 -14.37 8.28
N ALA A 141 5.12 -14.42 9.62
CA ALA A 141 6.27 -14.05 10.45
C ALA A 141 6.49 -15.05 11.60
N THR A 142 6.82 -16.29 11.26
CA THR A 142 6.94 -17.41 12.23
C THR A 142 7.90 -17.12 13.38
N ASP A 143 9.14 -16.71 13.08
CA ASP A 143 10.16 -16.41 14.10
C ASP A 143 9.78 -15.24 14.99
N TYR A 144 9.17 -14.21 14.41
CA TYR A 144 8.65 -13.07 15.14
C TYR A 144 7.57 -13.52 16.12
N MET A 145 6.59 -14.31 15.65
CA MET A 145 5.47 -14.77 16.47
C MET A 145 5.94 -15.70 17.61
N HIS A 146 6.93 -16.57 17.38
CA HIS A 146 7.56 -17.36 18.43
C HIS A 146 8.20 -16.46 19.51
N LYS A 147 8.97 -15.44 19.09
CA LYS A 147 9.60 -14.48 20.01
C LYS A 147 8.56 -13.65 20.78
N VAL A 148 7.48 -13.22 20.12
CA VAL A 148 6.35 -12.53 20.77
C VAL A 148 5.66 -13.44 21.80
N SER A 149 5.45 -14.71 21.48
CA SER A 149 4.88 -15.67 22.45
C SER A 149 5.74 -15.75 23.71
N ASN A 150 7.07 -15.77 23.55
CA ASN A 150 8.02 -15.73 24.66
C ASN A 150 7.92 -14.41 25.44
N LEU A 151 7.87 -13.28 24.73
CA LEU A 151 7.77 -11.93 25.32
C LEU A 151 6.51 -11.80 26.16
N ILE A 152 5.35 -12.18 25.64
CA ILE A 152 4.07 -12.19 26.38
C ILE A 152 4.18 -13.04 27.66
N ARG A 153 4.89 -14.17 27.62
CA ARG A 153 5.02 -15.06 28.80
C ARG A 153 5.84 -14.43 29.93
N VAL A 154 6.90 -13.69 29.59
CA VAL A 154 7.83 -13.12 30.58
C VAL A 154 7.45 -11.71 31.02
N THR A 155 6.64 -10.99 30.25
CA THR A 155 6.20 -9.64 30.58
C THR A 155 5.03 -9.66 31.58
N PRO A 156 5.09 -8.90 32.69
CA PRO A 156 3.98 -8.77 33.63
C PRO A 156 2.67 -8.33 32.95
N SER A 157 1.55 -8.95 33.32
CA SER A 157 0.25 -8.67 32.71
C SER A 157 -0.17 -7.20 32.79
N ARG A 158 0.28 -6.48 33.83
CA ARG A 158 0.06 -5.03 33.97
C ARG A 158 0.69 -4.24 32.81
N ILE A 159 1.92 -4.58 32.41
CA ILE A 159 2.63 -3.90 31.31
C ILE A 159 1.96 -4.26 29.98
N LEU A 160 1.63 -5.54 29.76
CA LEU A 160 0.90 -5.97 28.56
C LEU A 160 -0.45 -5.26 28.44
N HIS A 161 -1.21 -5.12 29.53
CA HIS A 161 -2.48 -4.40 29.55
C HIS A 161 -2.30 -2.92 29.21
N ASN A 162 -1.34 -2.24 29.84
CA ASN A 162 -1.02 -0.84 29.55
C ASN A 162 -0.63 -0.64 28.08
N TYR A 163 0.18 -1.54 27.51
CA TYR A 163 0.58 -1.49 26.11
C TYR A 163 -0.61 -1.69 25.16
N MET A 164 -1.49 -2.66 25.43
CA MET A 164 -2.70 -2.86 24.62
C MET A 164 -3.61 -1.62 24.65
N LEU A 165 -3.80 -1.01 25.82
CA LEU A 165 -4.53 0.25 25.95
C LEU A 165 -3.83 1.39 25.20
N TRP A 166 -2.51 1.49 25.29
CA TRP A 166 -1.73 2.50 24.57
C TRP A 166 -1.97 2.45 23.06
N ARG A 167 -1.94 1.25 22.47
CA ARG A 167 -2.21 1.06 21.04
C ARG A 167 -3.60 1.58 20.62
N ILE A 168 -4.60 1.42 21.49
CA ILE A 168 -5.95 1.95 21.25
C ILE A 168 -5.98 3.47 21.44
N VAL A 169 -5.39 3.97 22.53
CA VAL A 169 -5.35 5.39 22.88
C VAL A 169 -4.72 6.22 21.77
N VAL A 170 -3.57 5.81 21.23
CA VAL A 170 -2.88 6.56 20.17
C VAL A 170 -3.78 6.73 18.94
N VAL A 171 -4.43 5.66 18.49
CA VAL A 171 -5.32 5.69 17.32
C VAL A 171 -6.55 6.56 17.58
N LEU A 172 -7.16 6.46 18.77
CA LEU A 172 -8.38 7.21 19.07
C LEU A 172 -8.13 8.69 19.41
N SER A 173 -6.90 9.04 19.80
CA SER A 173 -6.55 10.40 20.24
C SER A 173 -6.74 11.46 19.16
N GLU A 174 -6.64 11.10 17.86
CA GLU A 174 -6.88 12.06 16.77
C GLU A 174 -8.35 12.53 16.69
N HIS A 175 -9.26 11.78 17.32
CA HIS A 175 -10.69 12.04 17.33
C HIS A 175 -11.19 12.71 18.62
N LEU A 176 -10.28 13.02 19.56
CA LEU A 176 -10.61 13.64 20.84
C LEU A 176 -10.45 15.17 20.78
N SER A 177 -10.55 15.82 21.95
CA SER A 177 -10.46 17.28 22.08
C SER A 177 -9.09 17.85 21.66
N THR A 178 -9.03 19.18 21.49
CA THR A 178 -7.83 19.88 21.03
C THR A 178 -6.53 19.47 21.74
N PRO A 179 -6.47 19.32 23.09
CA PRO A 179 -5.24 18.91 23.77
C PRO A 179 -4.65 17.57 23.31
N PHE A 180 -5.49 16.60 22.92
CA PHE A 180 -5.05 15.31 22.38
C PHE A 180 -4.51 15.47 20.96
N ARG A 181 -5.21 16.24 20.11
CA ARG A 181 -4.76 16.54 18.75
C ARG A 181 -3.48 17.37 18.72
N ASP A 182 -3.31 18.27 19.68
CA ASP A 182 -2.09 19.05 19.86
C ASP A 182 -0.89 18.16 20.19
N ALA A 183 -1.08 17.15 21.06
CA ALA A 183 -0.02 16.18 21.37
C ALA A 183 0.42 15.39 20.13
N ILE A 184 -0.53 14.95 19.29
CA ILE A 184 -0.22 14.27 18.02
C ILE A 184 0.50 15.21 17.06
N HIS A 185 0.06 16.47 16.97
CA HIS A 185 0.67 17.47 16.10
C HIS A 185 2.11 17.77 16.50
N GLU A 186 2.40 17.88 17.79
CA GLU A 186 3.76 18.09 18.28
C GLU A 186 4.69 16.94 17.90
N LEU A 187 4.23 15.68 18.03
CA LEU A 187 5.01 14.54 17.57
C LEU A 187 5.18 14.53 16.04
N SER A 188 4.12 14.85 15.27
CA SER A 188 4.20 14.97 13.81
C SER A 188 5.13 16.10 13.36
N LYS A 189 5.22 17.19 14.13
CA LYS A 189 6.16 18.28 13.86
C LYS A 189 7.60 17.80 13.95
N GLU A 190 7.94 17.00 14.95
CA GLU A 190 9.29 16.44 15.08
C GLU A 190 9.57 15.36 14.01
N MET A 191 8.60 14.52 13.69
CA MET A 191 8.77 13.42 12.72
C MET A 191 8.75 13.86 11.25
N GLU A 192 7.90 14.83 10.89
CA GLU A 192 7.58 15.17 9.50
C GLU A 192 7.89 16.65 9.19
N GLY A 193 8.13 17.49 10.20
CA GLY A 193 8.36 18.93 10.04
C GLY A 193 7.07 19.75 9.89
N SER A 194 5.91 19.17 10.22
CA SER A 194 4.60 19.81 10.07
C SER A 194 4.42 21.01 11.01
N GLU A 195 4.45 22.23 10.47
CA GLU A 195 4.31 23.46 11.27
C GLU A 195 2.86 23.77 11.66
N LYS A 196 1.90 23.40 10.80
CA LYS A 196 0.48 23.71 10.99
C LYS A 196 -0.32 22.42 11.15
N GLN A 197 -1.31 22.48 12.04
CA GLN A 197 -2.32 21.43 12.14
C GLN A 197 -3.15 21.37 10.85
N LEU A 198 -3.68 20.19 10.56
CA LEU A 198 -4.66 20.04 9.50
C LEU A 198 -5.94 20.80 9.87
N GLU A 199 -6.44 21.57 8.91
CA GLU A 199 -7.73 22.24 9.04
C GLU A 199 -8.83 21.22 9.38
N PRO A 200 -9.73 21.52 10.35
CA PRO A 200 -10.77 20.57 10.78
C PRO A 200 -11.59 19.99 9.63
N GLY A 201 -11.94 20.81 8.62
CA GLY A 201 -12.66 20.34 7.44
C GLY A 201 -11.93 19.26 6.64
N LYS A 202 -10.59 19.31 6.56
CA LYS A 202 -9.77 18.27 5.91
C LYS A 202 -9.73 16.99 6.73
N ILE A 203 -9.70 17.09 8.06
CA ILE A 203 -9.79 15.94 8.95
C ILE A 203 -11.14 15.25 8.76
N CYS A 204 -12.25 16.01 8.82
CA CYS A 204 -13.60 15.48 8.60
C CYS A 204 -13.75 14.83 7.22
N LEU A 205 -13.25 15.48 6.17
CA LEU A 205 -13.28 14.92 4.81
C LEU A 205 -12.46 13.62 4.71
N SER A 206 -11.28 13.57 5.33
CA SER A 206 -10.45 12.35 5.36
C SER A 206 -11.19 11.19 6.06
N GLN A 207 -11.84 11.45 7.19
CA GLN A 207 -12.62 10.43 7.90
C GLN A 207 -13.88 10.01 7.13
N ALA A 208 -14.59 10.96 6.52
CA ALA A 208 -15.72 10.66 5.65
C ALA A 208 -15.27 9.80 4.46
N ASN A 209 -14.14 10.13 3.82
CA ASN A 209 -13.57 9.36 2.72
C ASN A 209 -13.14 7.94 3.14
N LYS A 210 -12.59 7.79 4.34
CA LYS A 210 -12.16 6.49 4.89
C LYS A 210 -13.34 5.55 5.12
N HIS A 211 -14.50 6.08 5.49
CA HIS A 211 -15.66 5.27 5.92
C HIS A 211 -16.76 5.19 4.87
N PHE A 212 -16.92 6.23 4.05
CA PHE A 212 -17.93 6.38 3.01
C PHE A 212 -17.34 6.56 1.62
N GLY A 213 -16.12 6.03 1.41
CA GLY A 213 -15.38 6.25 0.17
C GLY A 213 -16.18 5.91 -1.09
N MET A 214 -16.93 4.80 -1.10
CA MET A 214 -17.72 4.41 -2.27
C MET A 214 -18.93 5.33 -2.51
N ALA A 215 -19.67 5.71 -1.46
CA ALA A 215 -20.78 6.65 -1.57
C ALA A 215 -20.31 8.04 -2.06
N LEU A 216 -19.22 8.57 -1.48
CA LEU A 216 -18.60 9.82 -1.93
C LEU A 216 -18.03 9.69 -3.34
N GLY A 217 -17.56 8.51 -3.71
CA GLY A 217 -17.05 8.21 -5.05
C GLY A 217 -18.14 8.26 -6.12
N ALA A 218 -19.37 7.83 -5.80
CA ALA A 218 -20.51 7.96 -6.70
C ALA A 218 -20.80 9.44 -7.01
N LEU A 219 -20.85 10.29 -5.97
CA LEU A 219 -21.02 11.74 -6.12
C LEU A 219 -19.88 12.37 -6.94
N PHE A 220 -18.63 12.01 -6.63
CA PHE A 220 -17.45 12.52 -7.34
C PHE A 220 -17.48 12.16 -8.83
N VAL A 221 -17.84 10.91 -9.15
CA VAL A 221 -17.91 10.43 -10.54
C VAL A 221 -19.00 11.15 -11.32
N GLU A 222 -20.18 11.33 -10.72
CA GLU A 222 -21.31 12.04 -11.32
C GLU A 222 -20.93 13.47 -11.71
N GLU A 223 -20.17 14.17 -10.86
CA GLU A 223 -19.80 15.56 -11.08
C GLU A 223 -18.55 15.75 -11.95
N HIS A 224 -17.54 14.86 -11.82
CA HIS A 224 -16.20 15.13 -12.34
C HIS A 224 -15.67 14.12 -13.37
N PHE A 225 -16.36 13.00 -13.64
CA PHE A 225 -15.80 11.96 -14.51
C PHE A 225 -16.74 11.49 -15.62
N SER A 226 -16.29 11.60 -16.87
CA SER A 226 -17.09 11.24 -18.05
C SER A 226 -16.79 9.83 -18.58
N SER A 227 -17.79 9.22 -19.22
CA SER A 227 -17.62 7.94 -19.94
C SER A 227 -16.65 8.05 -21.12
N ALA A 228 -16.55 9.23 -21.75
CA ALA A 228 -15.58 9.49 -22.81
C ALA A 228 -14.13 9.42 -22.30
N SER A 229 -13.88 9.96 -21.10
CA SER A 229 -12.56 9.82 -20.44
C SER A 229 -12.23 8.36 -20.15
N LYS A 230 -13.20 7.56 -19.67
CA LYS A 230 -13.02 6.11 -19.46
C LYS A 230 -12.59 5.40 -20.74
N ALA A 231 -13.23 5.70 -21.88
CA ALA A 231 -12.91 5.09 -23.17
C ALA A 231 -11.52 5.50 -23.70
N LYS A 232 -11.14 6.77 -23.59
CA LYS A 232 -9.80 7.26 -24.00
C LYS A 232 -8.69 6.60 -23.17
N VAL A 233 -8.87 6.50 -21.85
CA VAL A 233 -7.89 5.86 -20.97
C VAL A 233 -7.81 4.36 -21.23
N GLN A 234 -8.93 3.69 -21.52
CA GLN A 234 -8.92 2.29 -21.94
C GLN A 234 -8.05 2.09 -23.20
N GLN A 235 -8.16 2.98 -24.18
CA GLN A 235 -7.33 2.92 -25.39
C GLN A 235 -5.83 3.06 -25.07
N LEU A 236 -5.45 4.01 -24.19
CA LEU A 236 -4.06 4.15 -23.72
C LEU A 236 -3.55 2.85 -23.07
N VAL A 237 -4.38 2.19 -22.27
CA VAL A 237 -4.02 0.91 -21.64
C VAL A 237 -3.78 -0.17 -22.69
N GLU A 238 -4.67 -0.30 -23.68
CA GLU A 238 -4.50 -1.30 -24.75
C GLU A 238 -3.26 -1.03 -25.60
N ASP A 239 -2.96 0.24 -25.91
CA ASP A 239 -1.76 0.61 -26.65
C ASP A 239 -0.49 0.24 -25.87
N ILE A 240 -0.46 0.49 -24.55
CA ILE A 240 0.70 0.15 -23.70
C ILE A 240 0.83 -1.37 -23.54
N LYS A 241 -0.27 -2.10 -23.32
CA LYS A 241 -0.26 -3.57 -23.25
C LYS A 241 0.23 -4.17 -24.56
N TYR A 242 -0.20 -3.64 -25.70
CA TYR A 242 0.25 -4.09 -27.01
C TYR A 242 1.76 -3.94 -27.17
N ILE A 243 2.32 -2.78 -26.81
CA ILE A 243 3.76 -2.55 -26.93
C ILE A 243 4.55 -3.46 -25.99
N LEU A 244 4.10 -3.67 -24.76
CA LEU A 244 4.76 -4.62 -23.86
C LEU A 244 4.75 -6.04 -24.45
N ASP A 245 3.63 -6.48 -25.04
CA ASP A 245 3.53 -7.80 -25.67
C ASP A 245 4.55 -7.99 -26.81
N GLN A 246 4.79 -6.94 -27.60
CA GLN A 246 5.81 -6.96 -28.66
C GLN A 246 7.23 -6.98 -28.07
N ARG A 247 7.50 -6.17 -27.04
CA ARG A 247 8.83 -6.11 -26.43
C ARG A 247 9.24 -7.40 -25.74
N LEU A 248 8.30 -8.19 -25.25
CA LEU A 248 8.61 -9.51 -24.68
C LEU A 248 9.44 -10.37 -25.65
N ASP A 249 9.22 -10.27 -26.97
CA ASP A 249 10.00 -11.03 -27.97
C ASP A 249 11.42 -10.49 -28.16
N GLU A 250 11.68 -9.22 -27.82
CA GLU A 250 12.99 -8.56 -27.94
C GLU A 250 13.90 -8.78 -26.72
N LEU A 251 13.35 -9.27 -25.59
CA LEU A 251 14.11 -9.51 -24.36
C LEU A 251 15.03 -10.72 -24.52
N ASP A 252 16.33 -10.45 -24.69
CA ASP A 252 17.42 -11.43 -24.84
C ASP A 252 17.72 -12.27 -23.59
N TRP A 253 17.20 -11.82 -22.45
CA TRP A 253 17.47 -12.41 -21.15
C TRP A 253 16.42 -13.44 -20.74
N MET A 254 15.22 -13.39 -21.32
CA MET A 254 14.17 -14.39 -21.10
C MET A 254 14.30 -15.56 -22.08
N ASP A 255 13.92 -16.76 -21.67
CA ASP A 255 13.72 -17.87 -22.59
C ASP A 255 12.26 -17.96 -23.07
N GLU A 256 12.02 -18.82 -24.06
CA GLU A 256 10.72 -18.90 -24.72
C GLU A 256 9.59 -19.40 -23.82
N GLU A 257 9.92 -20.23 -22.84
CA GLU A 257 8.94 -20.69 -21.85
C GLU A 257 8.50 -19.53 -20.95
N THR A 258 9.46 -18.81 -20.37
CA THR A 258 9.18 -17.66 -19.51
C THR A 258 8.50 -16.54 -20.30
N ARG A 259 8.89 -16.26 -21.55
CA ARG A 259 8.22 -15.28 -22.42
C ARG A 259 6.75 -15.63 -22.66
N ARG A 260 6.45 -16.89 -22.98
CA ARG A 260 5.05 -17.35 -23.16
C ARG A 260 4.23 -17.20 -21.88
N ALA A 261 4.82 -17.50 -20.72
CA ALA A 261 4.16 -17.32 -19.43
C ALA A 261 3.88 -15.83 -19.13
N ALA A 262 4.87 -14.95 -19.36
CA ALA A 262 4.70 -13.50 -19.19
C ALA A 262 3.62 -12.94 -20.12
N ARG A 263 3.61 -13.34 -21.40
CA ARG A 263 2.57 -12.99 -22.37
C ARG A 263 1.18 -13.48 -21.94
N ALA A 264 1.09 -14.69 -21.39
CA ALA A 264 -0.17 -15.20 -20.85
C ALA A 264 -0.64 -14.34 -19.66
N LYS A 265 0.27 -13.94 -18.77
CA LYS A 265 -0.04 -13.06 -17.64
C LYS A 265 -0.55 -11.69 -18.11
N LEU A 266 0.09 -11.09 -19.10
CA LEU A 266 -0.30 -9.81 -19.72
C LEU A 266 -1.73 -9.85 -20.27
N ARG A 267 -2.08 -10.92 -20.98
CA ARG A 267 -3.41 -11.09 -21.59
C ARG A 267 -4.51 -11.28 -20.57
N TYR A 268 -4.22 -11.98 -19.47
CA TYR A 268 -5.17 -12.22 -18.38
C TYR A 268 -5.29 -11.04 -17.40
N MET A 269 -4.41 -10.04 -17.51
CA MET A 269 -4.40 -8.91 -16.59
C MET A 269 -5.67 -8.07 -16.75
N MET A 270 -6.43 -7.98 -15.67
CA MET A 270 -7.67 -7.20 -15.59
C MET A 270 -7.35 -5.72 -15.41
N VAL A 271 -8.18 -4.86 -16.00
CA VAL A 271 -8.02 -3.41 -15.94
C VAL A 271 -9.33 -2.81 -15.45
N MET A 272 -9.28 -2.00 -14.40
CA MET A 272 -10.41 -1.23 -13.90
C MET A 272 -10.13 0.25 -13.99
N ILE A 273 -11.06 1.03 -14.56
CA ILE A 273 -10.85 2.45 -14.87
C ILE A 273 -12.02 3.29 -14.38
N GLY A 274 -11.71 4.37 -13.69
CA GLY A 274 -12.66 5.35 -13.16
C GLY A 274 -13.34 4.87 -11.88
N TYR A 275 -14.27 3.93 -12.02
CA TYR A 275 -15.17 3.53 -10.94
C TYR A 275 -15.78 2.14 -11.18
N PRO A 276 -16.21 1.43 -10.11
CA PRO A 276 -16.96 0.19 -10.26
C PRO A 276 -18.40 0.45 -10.75
N ASP A 277 -18.88 -0.39 -11.66
CA ASP A 277 -20.18 -0.20 -12.32
C ASP A 277 -21.39 -0.20 -11.36
N PHE A 278 -21.26 -0.79 -10.17
CA PHE A 278 -22.34 -0.77 -9.17
C PHE A 278 -22.63 0.64 -8.62
N LEU A 279 -21.68 1.59 -8.71
CA LEU A 279 -21.90 2.98 -8.28
C LEU A 279 -22.91 3.72 -9.16
N LEU A 280 -23.28 3.18 -10.33
CA LEU A 280 -24.34 3.73 -11.16
C LEU A 280 -25.75 3.36 -10.68
N LYS A 281 -25.86 2.56 -9.61
CA LYS A 281 -27.14 2.03 -9.09
C LYS A 281 -27.27 2.42 -7.62
N PRO A 282 -28.10 3.42 -7.27
CA PRO A 282 -28.27 3.88 -5.89
C PRO A 282 -28.58 2.73 -4.91
N GLU A 283 -29.43 1.78 -5.30
CA GLU A 283 -29.81 0.66 -4.45
C GLU A 283 -28.65 -0.30 -4.16
N ALA A 284 -27.66 -0.38 -5.06
CA ALA A 284 -26.46 -1.18 -4.85
C ALA A 284 -25.48 -0.48 -3.90
N ILE A 285 -25.43 0.85 -3.90
CA ILE A 285 -24.65 1.63 -2.94
C ILE A 285 -25.27 1.48 -1.56
N ASP A 286 -26.59 1.67 -1.42
CA ASP A 286 -27.29 1.52 -0.13
C ASP A 286 -27.01 0.14 0.47
N LYS A 287 -27.08 -0.92 -0.35
CA LYS A 287 -26.78 -2.29 0.07
C LYS A 287 -25.36 -2.51 0.63
N GLU A 288 -24.36 -1.72 0.21
CA GLU A 288 -22.99 -1.78 0.75
C GLU A 288 -22.94 -1.26 2.21
N TYR A 289 -23.85 -0.33 2.54
CA TYR A 289 -23.96 0.30 3.86
C TYR A 289 -25.12 -0.25 4.70
N GLU A 290 -26.00 -1.06 4.11
CA GLU A 290 -26.97 -1.89 4.82
C GLU A 290 -26.27 -3.12 5.40
N ALA A 291 -26.27 -3.26 6.73
CA ALA A 291 -25.91 -4.54 7.30
C ALA A 291 -26.99 -5.57 7.03
N ARG A 292 -26.74 -6.44 6.06
CA ARG A 292 -27.44 -7.72 5.98
C ARG A 292 -27.02 -8.56 7.17
N ASP A 293 -27.86 -8.62 8.19
CA ASP A 293 -27.91 -9.80 9.03
C ASP A 293 -28.38 -10.95 8.15
N SER A 294 -27.57 -12.00 8.09
CA SER A 294 -28.08 -13.28 7.61
C SER A 294 -29.09 -13.75 8.66
N PRO A 295 -30.34 -14.06 8.28
CA PRO A 295 -31.29 -14.58 9.24
C PRO A 295 -30.76 -15.94 9.73
N GLY A 296 -30.26 -15.98 10.96
CA GLY A 296 -29.77 -17.24 11.55
C GLY A 296 -28.74 -17.14 12.69
N ALA A 297 -28.15 -15.97 12.99
CA ALA A 297 -27.15 -15.87 14.07
C ALA A 297 -27.60 -14.94 15.21
N CYS A 298 -28.18 -15.57 16.23
CA CYS A 298 -28.35 -15.10 17.61
C CYS A 298 -29.44 -14.04 17.90
N GLU A 299 -30.71 -14.47 17.88
CA GLU A 299 -31.76 -13.89 18.74
C GLU A 299 -31.75 -14.44 20.18
N ASP A 300 -30.91 -15.42 20.50
CA ASP A 300 -30.79 -15.95 21.87
C ASP A 300 -29.63 -15.30 22.66
N MET A 301 -29.80 -14.02 23.04
CA MET A 301 -29.16 -13.54 24.27
C MET A 301 -30.09 -13.85 25.45
N GLY A 302 -30.06 -15.12 25.86
CA GLY A 302 -30.54 -15.52 27.17
C GLY A 302 -29.80 -14.74 28.26
N THR A 303 -30.58 -14.21 29.20
CA THR A 303 -30.16 -13.56 30.44
C THR A 303 -28.96 -14.25 31.11
N TRP A 304 -27.84 -13.54 31.25
CA TRP A 304 -26.72 -13.98 32.08
C TRP A 304 -27.01 -13.71 33.58
N PRO A 305 -26.73 -14.64 34.51
CA PRO A 305 -26.90 -14.40 35.93
C PRO A 305 -25.87 -13.37 36.46
N ALA A 306 -26.35 -12.47 37.30
CA ALA A 306 -25.62 -11.38 37.91
C ALA A 306 -24.39 -11.82 38.73
N LEU A 307 -23.25 -11.18 38.47
CA LEU A 307 -22.17 -10.99 39.44
C LEU A 307 -22.15 -9.51 39.83
N HIS A 308 -23.00 -9.14 40.79
CA HIS A 308 -22.88 -7.88 41.52
C HIS A 308 -21.71 -7.99 42.49
N THR A 309 -20.71 -7.11 42.38
CA THR A 309 -20.21 -6.21 43.44
C THR A 309 -18.90 -5.54 43.03
N LEU A 310 -18.98 -4.27 42.61
CA LEU A 310 -18.25 -3.09 43.15
C LEU A 310 -18.38 -1.95 42.13
N GLY A 311 -18.89 -0.81 42.61
CA GLY A 311 -19.45 0.25 41.79
C GLY A 311 -18.44 1.15 41.08
N ALA A 312 -18.69 1.35 39.79
CA ALA A 312 -18.75 2.62 39.07
C ALA A 312 -19.27 2.28 37.67
N GLY A 313 -20.42 2.84 37.29
CA GLY A 313 -21.21 2.42 36.14
C GLY A 313 -20.49 2.57 34.80
N ILE A 314 -20.22 1.43 34.16
CA ILE A 314 -20.17 1.31 32.71
C ILE A 314 -21.09 0.13 32.39
N SER A 315 -22.23 0.41 31.74
CA SER A 315 -23.19 -0.61 31.32
C SER A 315 -22.50 -1.57 30.33
N PRO A 316 -22.61 -2.91 30.45
CA PRO A 316 -22.03 -3.85 29.50
C PRO A 316 -22.75 -3.87 28.15
N ASP A 317 -23.90 -3.20 28.04
CA ASP A 317 -24.74 -3.20 26.85
C ASP A 317 -24.38 -2.04 25.92
N VAL A 318 -23.25 -2.16 25.21
CA VAL A 318 -23.17 -1.54 23.89
C VAL A 318 -23.69 -2.58 22.90
N ALA A 319 -25.01 -2.72 22.84
CA ALA A 319 -25.67 -3.34 21.70
C ALA A 319 -25.37 -2.46 20.48
N VAL A 320 -24.33 -2.82 19.74
CA VAL A 320 -23.92 -2.09 18.54
C VAL A 320 -24.93 -2.43 17.44
N SER A 321 -25.71 -1.43 17.02
CA SER A 321 -26.71 -1.50 15.95
C SER A 321 -26.20 -2.26 14.71
N PRO A 322 -27.03 -3.04 14.01
CA PRO A 322 -26.63 -3.67 12.75
C PRO A 322 -26.28 -2.61 11.70
N GLN A 323 -26.98 -1.48 11.64
CA GLN A 323 -26.75 -0.44 10.62
C GLN A 323 -25.57 0.48 10.96
N PHE A 324 -24.95 1.08 9.93
CA PHE A 324 -23.97 2.15 10.15
C PHE A 324 -24.67 3.45 10.57
N GLU A 325 -24.98 3.56 11.87
CA GLU A 325 -25.63 4.72 12.44
C GLU A 325 -24.65 5.88 12.65
N VAL A 326 -25.03 7.04 12.12
CA VAL A 326 -24.33 8.32 12.29
C VAL A 326 -25.27 9.32 12.95
N ASP A 327 -24.80 9.94 14.04
CA ASP A 327 -25.50 11.02 14.72
C ASP A 327 -24.67 12.31 14.68
N GLU A 328 -25.30 13.41 14.28
CA GLU A 328 -24.64 14.71 14.06
C GLU A 328 -23.94 15.28 15.31
N LYS A 329 -24.35 14.86 16.52
CA LYS A 329 -23.85 15.36 17.80
C LYS A 329 -22.82 14.45 18.45
N THR A 330 -22.66 13.21 17.98
CA THR A 330 -21.80 12.20 18.64
C THR A 330 -20.65 11.70 17.76
N TYR A 331 -19.78 12.63 17.33
CA TYR A 331 -18.62 12.31 16.45
C TYR A 331 -17.79 11.11 16.93
N PHE A 332 -17.38 11.07 18.21
CA PHE A 332 -16.56 9.96 18.72
C PHE A 332 -17.30 8.61 18.66
N LYS A 333 -18.61 8.60 18.92
CA LYS A 333 -19.45 7.41 18.78
C LYS A 333 -19.53 6.97 17.32
N ASN A 334 -19.66 7.90 16.37
CA ASN A 334 -19.66 7.58 14.94
C ASN A 334 -18.35 6.90 14.51
N ILE A 335 -17.20 7.37 15.02
CA ILE A 335 -15.90 6.73 14.75
C ILE A 335 -15.85 5.31 15.31
N LEU A 336 -16.29 5.10 16.56
CA LEU A 336 -16.33 3.76 17.16
C LEU A 336 -17.28 2.81 16.41
N ASN A 337 -18.48 3.29 16.04
CA ASN A 337 -19.42 2.56 15.20
C ASN A 337 -18.78 2.15 13.87
N SER A 338 -17.93 3.01 13.31
CA SER A 338 -17.29 2.78 12.00
C SER A 338 -16.21 1.72 12.07
N ILE A 339 -15.38 1.79 13.11
CA ILE A 339 -14.38 0.76 13.39
C ILE A 339 -15.09 -0.59 13.61
N ALA A 340 -16.16 -0.62 14.40
CA ALA A 340 -16.92 -1.84 14.65
C ALA A 340 -17.57 -2.40 13.36
N PHE A 341 -18.16 -1.54 12.53
CA PHE A 341 -18.75 -1.91 11.24
C PHE A 341 -17.68 -2.49 10.28
N GLY A 342 -16.52 -1.83 10.15
CA GLY A 342 -15.42 -2.33 9.32
C GLY A 342 -14.87 -3.67 9.79
N ILE A 343 -14.77 -3.89 11.11
CA ILE A 343 -14.39 -5.19 11.69
C ILE A 343 -15.44 -6.25 11.34
N ARG A 344 -16.75 -5.95 11.50
CA ARG A 344 -17.83 -6.89 11.18
C ARG A 344 -17.88 -7.26 9.71
N LEU A 345 -17.76 -6.29 8.80
CA LEU A 345 -17.68 -6.54 7.36
C LEU A 345 -16.48 -7.42 7.03
N SER A 346 -15.33 -7.12 7.65
CA SER A 346 -14.16 -7.98 7.51
C SER A 346 -14.52 -9.39 7.97
N VAL A 347 -15.04 -9.55 9.21
CA VAL A 347 -15.47 -10.81 9.84
C VAL A 347 -16.35 -11.65 8.93
N LYS A 348 -17.42 -11.08 8.40
CA LYS A 348 -18.37 -11.77 7.51
C LYS A 348 -17.74 -12.33 6.23
N LYS A 349 -16.64 -11.75 5.75
CA LYS A 349 -15.94 -12.24 4.55
C LYS A 349 -15.12 -13.50 4.80
N ILE A 350 -14.90 -13.93 6.05
CA ILE A 350 -14.24 -15.22 6.29
C ILE A 350 -15.07 -16.35 5.67
N ARG A 351 -14.41 -17.35 5.10
CA ARG A 351 -15.03 -18.45 4.33
C ARG A 351 -15.69 -18.06 3.00
N GLN A 352 -15.79 -16.77 2.66
CA GLN A 352 -16.26 -16.35 1.34
C GLN A 352 -15.13 -16.42 0.31
N GLU A 353 -15.51 -16.63 -0.95
CA GLU A 353 -14.60 -16.51 -2.08
C GLU A 353 -14.17 -15.05 -2.28
N VAL A 354 -13.02 -14.87 -2.93
CA VAL A 354 -12.47 -13.55 -3.21
C VAL A 354 -13.31 -12.85 -4.27
N ASP A 355 -13.91 -11.72 -3.91
CA ASP A 355 -14.55 -10.85 -4.87
C ASP A 355 -13.50 -10.12 -5.72
N LYS A 356 -13.35 -10.56 -6.98
CA LYS A 356 -12.45 -9.95 -7.96
C LYS A 356 -12.91 -8.57 -8.43
N SER A 357 -14.19 -8.23 -8.25
CA SER A 357 -14.74 -6.91 -8.59
C SER A 357 -14.54 -5.86 -7.51
N ALA A 358 -14.16 -6.26 -6.29
CA ALA A 358 -13.92 -5.33 -5.18
C ALA A 358 -12.67 -4.47 -5.39
N TRP A 359 -12.84 -3.17 -5.16
CA TRP A 359 -11.78 -2.15 -5.22
C TRP A 359 -11.13 -1.96 -3.85
N LEU A 360 -9.83 -1.69 -3.83
CA LEU A 360 -9.09 -1.35 -2.61
C LEU A 360 -9.28 0.13 -2.22
N LEU A 361 -9.31 1.01 -3.22
CA LEU A 361 -9.45 2.45 -3.04
C LEU A 361 -10.74 2.96 -3.69
N PRO A 362 -11.37 4.01 -3.12
CA PRO A 362 -12.56 4.60 -3.71
C PRO A 362 -12.23 5.41 -4.99
N PRO A 363 -13.22 5.66 -5.88
CA PRO A 363 -13.01 6.32 -7.17
C PRO A 363 -12.26 7.66 -7.14
N GLN A 364 -12.46 8.47 -6.12
CA GLN A 364 -11.87 9.79 -5.92
C GLN A 364 -10.42 9.76 -5.41
N ALA A 365 -9.85 8.57 -5.18
CA ALA A 365 -8.47 8.45 -4.73
C ALA A 365 -7.48 8.97 -5.78
N LEU A 366 -6.49 9.74 -5.33
CA LEU A 366 -5.38 10.24 -6.15
C LEU A 366 -4.24 9.22 -6.16
N ASN A 367 -4.51 8.02 -6.66
CA ASN A 367 -3.52 6.95 -6.74
C ASN A 367 -3.87 5.95 -7.85
N ALA A 368 -2.94 5.08 -8.21
CA ALA A 368 -3.18 3.85 -8.96
C ALA A 368 -2.58 2.67 -8.20
N TYR A 369 -2.98 1.45 -8.55
CA TYR A 369 -2.42 0.26 -7.90
C TYR A 369 -2.59 -1.02 -8.72
N TYR A 370 -1.65 -1.95 -8.52
CA TYR A 370 -1.69 -3.32 -8.98
C TYR A 370 -1.90 -4.29 -7.82
N LEU A 371 -2.77 -5.29 -8.03
CA LEU A 371 -3.04 -6.37 -7.08
C LEU A 371 -2.53 -7.70 -7.65
N PRO A 372 -1.40 -8.25 -7.16
CA PRO A 372 -0.82 -9.48 -7.70
C PRO A 372 -1.74 -10.69 -7.61
N ASN A 373 -2.44 -10.83 -6.48
CA ASN A 373 -3.40 -11.91 -6.22
C ASN A 373 -4.64 -11.88 -7.13
N LYS A 374 -4.94 -10.74 -7.77
CA LYS A 374 -6.01 -10.62 -8.75
C LYS A 374 -5.48 -10.51 -10.18
N ASN A 375 -4.17 -10.33 -10.36
CA ASN A 375 -3.57 -9.88 -11.61
C ASN A 375 -4.36 -8.71 -12.22
N GLN A 376 -4.55 -7.65 -11.43
CA GLN A 376 -5.47 -6.56 -11.74
C GLN A 376 -4.83 -5.19 -11.49
N MET A 377 -4.91 -4.30 -12.47
CA MET A 377 -4.57 -2.88 -12.35
C MET A 377 -5.83 -2.05 -12.18
N VAL A 378 -5.77 -1.03 -11.33
CA VAL A 378 -6.91 -0.14 -11.07
C VAL A 378 -6.49 1.33 -11.13
N PHE A 379 -7.24 2.11 -11.90
CA PHE A 379 -7.05 3.55 -12.10
C PHE A 379 -8.33 4.29 -11.67
N PRO A 380 -8.47 4.68 -10.39
CA PRO A 380 -9.56 5.52 -9.90
C PRO A 380 -9.77 6.80 -10.71
N ALA A 381 -11.01 7.28 -10.81
CA ALA A 381 -11.34 8.53 -11.50
C ALA A 381 -10.53 9.72 -10.99
N GLY A 382 -10.19 9.76 -9.71
CA GLY A 382 -9.42 10.80 -9.07
C GLY A 382 -8.01 10.98 -9.64
N ILE A 383 -7.33 9.93 -10.10
CA ILE A 383 -5.99 10.11 -10.74
C ILE A 383 -6.10 10.60 -12.19
N LEU A 384 -7.27 10.45 -12.83
CA LEU A 384 -7.51 10.78 -14.24
C LEU A 384 -7.90 12.25 -14.41
N GLN A 385 -7.02 13.16 -13.99
CA GLN A 385 -7.22 14.61 -14.04
C GLN A 385 -5.91 15.34 -14.38
N PRO A 386 -5.97 16.63 -14.76
CA PRO A 386 -4.77 17.46 -14.90
C PRO A 386 -3.96 17.45 -13.60
N THR A 387 -2.63 17.30 -13.62
CA THR A 387 -1.65 17.36 -14.70
C THR A 387 -1.31 16.02 -15.37
N LEU A 388 -1.94 14.91 -14.93
CA LEU A 388 -1.63 13.55 -15.42
C LEU A 388 -2.40 13.19 -16.68
N TYR A 389 -3.65 13.62 -16.78
CA TYR A 389 -4.53 13.29 -17.89
C TYR A 389 -5.54 14.40 -18.14
N ASP A 390 -5.74 14.75 -19.40
CA ASP A 390 -6.89 15.52 -19.85
C ASP A 390 -7.30 15.01 -21.24
N PRO A 391 -8.60 14.79 -21.50
CA PRO A 391 -9.05 14.35 -22.82
C PRO A 391 -8.62 15.30 -23.96
N GLU A 392 -8.39 16.58 -23.67
CA GLU A 392 -8.01 17.63 -24.62
C GLU A 392 -6.50 17.92 -24.63
N PHE A 393 -5.71 17.28 -23.76
CA PHE A 393 -4.25 17.39 -23.84
C PHE A 393 -3.71 16.74 -25.11
N PRO A 394 -2.60 17.28 -25.66
CA PRO A 394 -1.79 16.56 -26.61
C PRO A 394 -1.46 15.16 -26.10
N GLN A 395 -1.49 14.17 -26.99
CA GLN A 395 -1.22 12.78 -26.66
C GLN A 395 0.19 12.60 -26.11
N SER A 396 1.17 13.40 -26.53
CA SER A 396 2.49 13.39 -25.89
C SER A 396 2.41 13.62 -24.37
N LEU A 397 1.53 14.50 -23.89
CA LEU A 397 1.33 14.76 -22.47
C LEU A 397 0.54 13.65 -21.79
N ASN A 398 -0.50 13.10 -22.42
CA ASN A 398 -1.27 11.99 -21.86
C ASN A 398 -0.43 10.70 -21.74
N TYR A 399 0.37 10.37 -22.77
CA TYR A 399 1.29 9.23 -22.72
C TYR A 399 2.44 9.44 -21.73
N GLY A 400 2.97 10.67 -21.60
CA GLY A 400 4.00 11.02 -20.62
C GLY A 400 3.48 11.18 -19.18
N GLY A 401 2.21 11.52 -19.04
CA GLY A 401 1.46 11.63 -17.78
C GLY A 401 0.92 10.26 -17.36
N ILE A 402 -0.40 10.08 -17.51
CA ILE A 402 -1.10 8.85 -17.13
C ILE A 402 -0.58 7.59 -17.84
N GLY A 403 -0.07 7.71 -19.06
CA GLY A 403 0.51 6.56 -19.78
C GLY A 403 1.72 5.95 -19.06
N THR A 404 2.53 6.76 -18.39
CA THR A 404 3.66 6.25 -17.59
C THR A 404 3.20 5.59 -16.29
N ILE A 405 2.11 6.09 -15.68
CA ILE A 405 1.48 5.46 -14.52
C ILE A 405 0.83 4.13 -14.91
N ILE A 406 0.16 4.05 -16.05
CA ILE A 406 -0.38 2.79 -16.58
C ILE A 406 0.75 1.77 -16.79
N GLY A 407 1.85 2.23 -17.37
CA GLY A 407 3.06 1.44 -17.54
C GLY A 407 3.67 0.93 -16.24
N HIS A 408 3.70 1.78 -15.22
CA HIS A 408 4.17 1.47 -13.88
C HIS A 408 3.33 0.33 -13.26
N GLU A 409 2.00 0.48 -13.23
CA GLU A 409 1.10 -0.57 -12.70
C GLU A 409 1.17 -1.88 -13.50
N LEU A 410 1.38 -1.78 -14.82
CA LEU A 410 1.55 -2.95 -15.69
C LEU A 410 2.83 -3.73 -15.32
N THR A 411 3.88 -2.99 -15.00
CA THR A 411 5.20 -3.53 -14.65
C THR A 411 5.22 -4.14 -13.26
N HIS A 412 4.39 -3.68 -12.32
CA HIS A 412 4.19 -4.37 -11.04
C HIS A 412 3.73 -5.83 -11.21
N GLY A 413 3.12 -6.19 -12.34
CA GLY A 413 2.88 -7.58 -12.70
C GLY A 413 4.14 -8.44 -12.85
N TYR A 414 5.32 -7.83 -12.94
CA TYR A 414 6.57 -8.51 -13.24
C TYR A 414 7.76 -8.01 -12.39
N ASP A 415 7.52 -7.14 -11.40
CA ASP A 415 8.57 -6.74 -10.47
C ASP A 415 8.98 -7.89 -9.52
N ASP A 416 9.81 -7.60 -8.53
CA ASP A 416 10.28 -8.61 -7.58
C ASP A 416 9.18 -9.21 -6.69
N TRP A 417 8.02 -8.56 -6.57
CA TRP A 417 6.85 -9.05 -5.84
C TRP A 417 5.83 -9.70 -6.76
N GLY A 418 5.26 -8.95 -7.70
CA GLY A 418 4.24 -9.43 -8.62
C GLY A 418 4.77 -10.49 -9.58
N GLY A 419 6.07 -10.49 -9.88
CA GLY A 419 6.74 -11.56 -10.62
C GLY A 419 6.62 -12.94 -9.96
N GLN A 420 6.33 -13.04 -8.66
CA GLN A 420 6.13 -14.32 -7.97
C GLN A 420 4.73 -14.93 -8.22
N TYR A 421 3.82 -14.20 -8.86
CA TYR A 421 2.44 -14.61 -9.10
C TYR A 421 2.20 -14.97 -10.57
N ASP A 422 1.44 -16.03 -10.84
CA ASP A 422 1.07 -16.44 -12.19
C ASP A 422 -0.03 -15.55 -12.80
N ARG A 423 -0.51 -15.93 -13.99
CA ARG A 423 -1.57 -15.21 -14.72
C ARG A 423 -2.93 -15.15 -14.01
N HIS A 424 -3.18 -16.06 -13.07
CA HIS A 424 -4.42 -16.13 -12.31
C HIS A 424 -4.31 -15.42 -10.96
N GLY A 425 -3.10 -15.06 -10.54
CA GLY A 425 -2.81 -14.46 -9.25
C GLY A 425 -2.41 -15.50 -8.19
N ASN A 426 -1.97 -16.69 -8.59
CA ASN A 426 -1.42 -17.69 -7.67
C ASN A 426 0.09 -17.47 -7.47
N LEU A 427 0.56 -17.55 -6.24
CA LEU A 427 1.98 -17.60 -5.88
C LEU A 427 2.57 -18.94 -6.36
N VAL A 428 3.23 -18.91 -7.51
CA VAL A 428 3.76 -20.10 -8.20
C VAL A 428 5.05 -19.70 -8.92
N HIS A 429 6.06 -20.56 -8.86
CA HIS A 429 7.28 -20.37 -9.63
C HIS A 429 7.03 -20.68 -11.12
N TRP A 430 6.62 -19.69 -11.90
CA TRP A 430 6.36 -19.82 -13.35
C TRP A 430 7.55 -19.44 -14.25
N TRP A 431 8.64 -18.95 -13.65
CA TRP A 431 9.89 -18.67 -14.35
C TRP A 431 10.69 -19.95 -14.53
N THR A 432 11.54 -20.00 -15.55
CA THR A 432 12.67 -20.94 -15.52
C THR A 432 13.77 -20.41 -14.61
N GLU A 433 14.59 -21.29 -14.04
CA GLU A 433 15.75 -20.89 -13.22
C GLU A 433 16.71 -19.96 -13.99
N ARG A 434 16.88 -20.22 -15.30
CA ARG A 434 17.75 -19.43 -16.18
C ARG A 434 17.25 -17.99 -16.31
N SER A 435 15.96 -17.81 -16.58
CA SER A 435 15.37 -16.48 -16.72
C SER A 435 15.31 -15.76 -15.37
N TYR A 436 14.96 -16.46 -14.29
CA TYR A 436 14.91 -15.87 -12.96
C TYR A 436 16.30 -15.40 -12.48
N SER A 437 17.36 -16.19 -12.68
CA SER A 437 18.73 -15.77 -12.35
C SER A 437 19.17 -14.52 -13.12
N LYS A 438 18.74 -14.37 -14.39
CA LYS A 438 19.02 -13.18 -15.19
C LYS A 438 18.19 -11.97 -14.74
N PHE A 439 16.93 -12.17 -14.36
CA PHE A 439 16.09 -11.15 -13.73
C PHE A 439 16.77 -10.57 -12.49
N LEU A 440 17.21 -11.44 -11.57
CA LEU A 440 17.92 -11.02 -10.35
C LEU A 440 19.18 -10.20 -10.65
N LYS A 441 19.97 -10.59 -11.66
CA LYS A 441 21.17 -9.82 -12.08
C LYS A 441 20.81 -8.44 -12.61
N LYS A 442 19.72 -8.32 -13.39
CA LYS A 442 19.24 -7.03 -13.91
C LYS A 442 18.67 -6.16 -12.80
N ALA A 443 17.89 -6.73 -11.90
CA ALA A 443 17.36 -6.06 -10.72
C ALA A 443 18.47 -5.54 -9.80
N GLN A 444 19.56 -6.30 -9.63
CA GLN A 444 20.73 -5.84 -8.86
C GLN A 444 21.40 -4.60 -9.46
N CYS A 445 21.34 -4.40 -10.78
CA CYS A 445 21.81 -3.16 -11.41
C CYS A 445 21.03 -1.96 -10.87
N ILE A 446 19.70 -2.08 -10.78
CA ILE A 446 18.80 -1.02 -10.28
C ILE A 446 19.05 -0.78 -8.78
N VAL A 447 19.22 -1.83 -7.97
CA VAL A 447 19.61 -1.70 -6.56
C VAL A 447 20.87 -0.86 -6.43
N ASN A 448 21.93 -1.23 -7.15
CA ASN A 448 23.22 -0.54 -7.09
C ASN A 448 23.13 0.92 -7.58
N LEU A 449 22.26 1.19 -8.56
CA LEU A 449 22.02 2.55 -9.05
C LEU A 449 21.40 3.43 -7.97
N TYR A 450 20.37 2.96 -7.28
CA TYR A 450 19.68 3.74 -6.25
C TYR A 450 20.45 3.83 -4.93
N ASP A 451 21.25 2.82 -4.59
CA ASP A 451 22.14 2.86 -3.41
C ASP A 451 23.20 3.99 -3.51
N ASN A 452 23.49 4.48 -4.72
CA ASN A 452 24.40 5.60 -4.94
C ASN A 452 23.74 6.98 -4.75
N PHE A 453 22.43 7.04 -4.53
CA PHE A 453 21.71 8.28 -4.36
C PHE A 453 21.64 8.73 -2.90
N THR A 454 21.79 10.04 -2.68
CA THR A 454 21.78 10.66 -1.34
C THR A 454 20.92 11.90 -1.31
N VAL A 455 19.93 11.95 -0.44
CA VAL A 455 19.04 13.11 -0.25
C VAL A 455 19.09 13.57 1.20
N TYR A 456 19.39 14.85 1.45
CA TYR A 456 19.54 15.41 2.81
C TYR A 456 20.41 14.55 3.76
N ASN A 457 21.58 14.11 3.27
CA ASN A 457 22.51 13.20 3.97
C ASN A 457 21.98 11.78 4.25
N GLN A 458 20.80 11.42 3.75
CA GLN A 458 20.23 10.08 3.82
C GLN A 458 20.49 9.33 2.52
N ARG A 459 21.00 8.09 2.63
CA ARG A 459 21.18 7.21 1.47
C ARG A 459 19.84 6.59 1.11
N VAL A 460 19.51 6.58 -0.18
CA VAL A 460 18.36 5.81 -0.67
C VAL A 460 18.70 4.33 -0.58
N ASN A 461 17.78 3.51 -0.09
CA ASN A 461 17.94 2.06 -0.05
C ASN A 461 17.36 1.48 -1.35
N GLY A 462 18.23 1.15 -2.30
CA GLY A 462 17.87 0.62 -3.62
C GLY A 462 17.18 -0.73 -3.56
N LYS A 463 17.42 -1.51 -2.50
CA LYS A 463 16.72 -2.77 -2.24
C LYS A 463 15.31 -2.54 -1.71
N HIS A 464 15.14 -1.63 -0.74
CA HIS A 464 13.81 -1.26 -0.24
C HIS A 464 12.91 -0.74 -1.36
N THR A 465 13.50 0.05 -2.26
CA THR A 465 12.77 0.74 -3.34
C THR A 465 12.70 -0.03 -4.65
N LEU A 466 13.21 -1.26 -4.70
CA LEU A 466 13.45 -1.98 -5.94
C LEU A 466 12.20 -2.21 -6.80
N GLY A 467 11.07 -2.63 -6.22
CA GLY A 467 9.85 -2.92 -6.98
C GLY A 467 9.32 -1.68 -7.69
N GLU A 468 9.26 -0.56 -6.96
CA GLU A 468 8.87 0.74 -7.49
C GLU A 468 9.86 1.26 -8.54
N ASN A 469 11.16 1.08 -8.32
CA ASN A 469 12.18 1.48 -9.28
C ASN A 469 12.12 0.62 -10.56
N ILE A 470 11.85 -0.69 -10.44
CA ILE A 470 11.60 -1.57 -11.59
C ILE A 470 10.36 -1.11 -12.33
N ALA A 471 9.29 -0.72 -11.63
CA ALA A 471 8.05 -0.27 -12.24
C ALA A 471 8.21 1.09 -12.95
N ASP A 472 8.92 2.05 -12.35
CA ASP A 472 9.29 3.32 -12.99
C ASP A 472 10.19 3.10 -14.22
N MET A 473 11.08 2.12 -14.16
CA MET A 473 11.94 1.69 -15.27
C MET A 473 11.31 0.63 -16.16
N GLY A 474 10.05 0.25 -15.91
CA GLY A 474 9.32 -0.75 -16.69
C GLY A 474 9.20 -0.40 -18.16
N GLY A 475 9.65 0.81 -18.49
CA GLY A 475 9.90 1.27 -19.83
C GLY A 475 11.34 1.34 -20.36
N ALA A 476 12.33 0.60 -19.84
CA ALA A 476 13.72 0.79 -20.25
C ALA A 476 14.23 -0.19 -21.34
N GLN A 477 14.73 0.36 -22.45
CA GLN A 477 15.72 -0.15 -23.43
C GLN A 477 15.85 -1.67 -23.69
N THR A 478 15.59 -2.10 -24.93
CA THR A 478 16.15 -3.33 -25.54
C THR A 478 17.27 -2.92 -26.51
N ARG A 479 18.45 -3.56 -26.41
CA ARG A 479 19.67 -3.21 -27.19
C ARG A 479 19.72 -3.86 -28.58
N LEU A 480 18.69 -4.60 -28.98
CA LEU A 480 18.74 -5.44 -30.17
C LEU A 480 17.82 -4.90 -31.26
N LEU A 481 18.45 -4.30 -32.28
CA LEU A 481 18.00 -3.94 -33.62
C LEU A 481 17.81 -2.42 -33.84
N ARG A 482 18.57 -1.91 -34.82
CA ARG A 482 18.75 -0.51 -35.25
C ARG A 482 17.47 0.25 -35.67
N HIS A 483 16.28 -0.30 -35.43
CA HIS A 483 15.00 0.28 -35.82
C HIS A 483 13.89 0.19 -34.73
N ALA A 484 14.17 -0.42 -33.57
CA ALA A 484 13.19 -0.61 -32.48
C ALA A 484 13.70 -0.08 -31.12
N GLU A 485 14.50 0.99 -31.12
CA GLU A 485 14.97 1.65 -29.89
C GLU A 485 13.84 2.52 -29.31
N GLY A 486 13.26 2.13 -28.17
CA GLY A 486 12.26 2.96 -27.49
C GLY A 486 11.79 2.45 -26.12
N ILE A 487 11.41 3.40 -25.26
CA ILE A 487 10.59 3.16 -24.06
C ILE A 487 9.20 2.71 -24.51
N PRO A 488 8.57 1.64 -23.99
CA PRO A 488 7.23 1.17 -24.32
C PRO A 488 6.19 2.28 -24.39
N PHE A 489 6.24 3.22 -23.44
CA PHE A 489 5.28 4.31 -23.32
C PHE A 489 5.48 5.35 -24.42
N LEU A 490 6.74 5.66 -24.75
CA LEU A 490 7.08 6.51 -25.89
C LEU A 490 6.80 5.79 -27.22
N GLN A 491 6.99 4.47 -27.28
CA GLN A 491 6.66 3.64 -28.45
C GLN A 491 5.14 3.54 -28.66
N ALA A 492 4.35 3.54 -27.58
CA ALA A 492 2.89 3.61 -27.63
C ALA A 492 2.44 4.98 -28.15
N TYR A 493 3.07 6.07 -27.68
CA TYR A 493 2.88 7.39 -28.27
C TYR A 493 3.27 7.42 -29.75
N GLN A 494 4.42 6.88 -30.12
CA GLN A 494 4.87 6.83 -31.52
C GLN A 494 3.96 5.94 -32.38
N LYS A 495 3.38 4.86 -31.82
CA LYS A 495 2.34 4.06 -32.48
C LYS A 495 1.14 4.95 -32.78
N TRP A 496 0.66 5.68 -31.79
CA TRP A 496 -0.44 6.61 -31.95
C TRP A 496 -0.15 7.66 -33.04
N VAL A 497 1.06 8.24 -33.07
CA VAL A 497 1.49 9.19 -34.11
C VAL A 497 1.55 8.54 -35.50
N ARG A 498 1.97 7.27 -35.61
CA ARG A 498 1.95 6.54 -36.90
C ARG A 498 0.52 6.33 -37.42
N GLU A 499 -0.45 6.17 -36.53
CA GLU A 499 -1.86 5.91 -36.87
C GLU A 499 -2.65 7.20 -37.14
N HIS A 500 -2.32 8.31 -36.45
CA HIS A 500 -3.12 9.54 -36.47
C HIS A 500 -2.40 10.74 -37.12
N GLY A 501 -1.09 10.62 -37.36
CA GLY A 501 -0.22 11.72 -37.80
C GLY A 501 0.41 12.51 -36.64
N PRO A 502 1.40 13.36 -36.94
CA PRO A 502 2.08 14.18 -35.93
C PRO A 502 1.16 15.28 -35.39
N GLU A 503 1.29 15.54 -34.09
CA GLU A 503 0.56 16.62 -33.42
C GLU A 503 1.12 18.00 -33.77
N HIS A 504 0.28 19.04 -33.68
CA HIS A 504 0.71 20.42 -33.87
C HIS A 504 1.56 20.91 -32.69
N PRO A 505 2.72 21.55 -32.94
CA PRO A 505 3.54 22.10 -31.87
C PRO A 505 2.76 23.05 -30.96
N LEU A 506 2.97 22.94 -29.64
CA LEU A 506 2.36 23.84 -28.68
C LEU A 506 2.86 25.28 -28.86
N HIS A 507 1.93 26.21 -29.06
CA HIS A 507 2.25 27.63 -29.19
C HIS A 507 3.04 28.14 -27.97
N HIS A 508 4.07 28.94 -28.23
CA HIS A 508 4.96 29.53 -27.21
C HIS A 508 5.87 28.53 -26.45
N MET A 509 5.82 27.24 -26.78
CA MET A 509 6.73 26.23 -26.23
C MET A 509 7.81 25.89 -27.26
N LYS A 510 9.07 25.78 -26.81
CA LYS A 510 10.23 25.45 -27.66
C LYS A 510 10.50 23.95 -27.77
N TYR A 511 9.59 23.12 -27.24
CA TYR A 511 9.79 21.69 -27.09
C TYR A 511 9.04 20.91 -28.17
N THR A 512 9.66 19.86 -28.70
CA THR A 512 8.98 18.87 -29.56
C THR A 512 8.05 18.01 -28.72
N HIS A 513 7.10 17.30 -29.34
CA HIS A 513 6.24 16.38 -28.61
C HIS A 513 6.99 15.24 -27.90
N ASP A 514 8.06 14.72 -28.51
CA ASP A 514 8.96 13.76 -27.83
C ASP A 514 9.60 14.36 -26.57
N GLN A 515 9.97 15.64 -26.58
CA GLN A 515 10.48 16.33 -25.40
C GLN A 515 9.37 16.58 -24.37
N LEU A 516 8.18 16.98 -24.83
CA LEU A 516 7.01 17.21 -23.98
C LEU A 516 6.57 15.93 -23.25
N PHE A 517 6.72 14.75 -23.86
CA PHE A 517 6.49 13.46 -23.20
C PHE A 517 7.35 13.33 -21.92
N PHE A 518 8.66 13.57 -22.02
CA PHE A 518 9.56 13.46 -20.87
C PHE A 518 9.35 14.59 -19.85
N ILE A 519 8.96 15.79 -20.32
CA ILE A 519 8.60 16.90 -19.44
C ILE A 519 7.35 16.56 -18.63
N ALA A 520 6.32 15.99 -19.26
CA ALA A 520 5.11 15.54 -18.58
C ALA A 520 5.44 14.47 -17.53
N PHE A 521 6.24 13.46 -17.90
CA PHE A 521 6.72 12.44 -16.96
C PHE A 521 7.41 13.05 -15.74
N ALA A 522 8.34 13.99 -15.95
CA ALA A 522 9.06 14.63 -14.86
C ALA A 522 8.16 15.51 -13.97
N GLN A 523 7.17 16.19 -14.57
CA GLN A 523 6.25 17.07 -13.86
C GLN A 523 5.30 16.33 -12.91
N ASN A 524 4.99 15.06 -13.19
CA ASN A 524 4.23 14.19 -12.29
C ASN A 524 4.86 14.10 -10.88
N TRP A 525 6.18 14.27 -10.81
CA TRP A 525 6.98 14.07 -9.61
C TRP A 525 7.50 15.40 -9.02
N CYS A 526 6.94 16.55 -9.44
CA CYS A 526 7.29 17.86 -8.88
C CYS A 526 6.78 18.01 -7.43
N ILE A 527 7.54 17.50 -6.47
CA ILE A 527 7.24 17.54 -5.04
C ILE A 527 8.42 18.12 -4.27
N LYS A 528 8.14 18.92 -3.24
CA LYS A 528 9.12 19.41 -2.28
C LYS A 528 8.72 19.00 -0.87
N ARG A 529 9.62 18.31 -0.18
CA ARG A 529 9.41 17.84 1.20
C ARG A 529 10.38 18.51 2.16
N ARG A 530 10.02 18.50 3.44
CA ARG A 530 10.91 18.91 4.54
C ARG A 530 11.93 17.81 4.81
N SER A 531 13.09 18.14 5.38
CA SER A 531 14.15 17.18 5.63
C SER A 531 13.70 16.05 6.58
N GLN A 532 12.91 16.36 7.61
CA GLN A 532 12.34 15.37 8.53
C GLN A 532 11.43 14.38 7.79
N SER A 533 10.53 14.89 6.94
CA SER A 533 9.65 14.04 6.11
C SER A 533 10.44 13.16 5.14
N ILE A 534 11.55 13.64 4.58
CA ILE A 534 12.41 12.84 3.69
C ILE A 534 13.16 11.76 4.45
N TYR A 535 13.70 12.07 5.64
CA TYR A 535 14.29 11.06 6.52
C TYR A 535 13.31 9.93 6.77
N LEU A 536 12.07 10.26 7.14
CA LEU A 536 11.03 9.26 7.36
C LEU A 536 10.65 8.50 6.08
N GLN A 537 10.56 9.19 4.93
CA GLN A 537 10.25 8.57 3.63
C GLN A 537 11.31 7.51 3.26
N VAL A 538 12.60 7.83 3.39
CA VAL A 538 13.70 6.90 3.04
C VAL A 538 13.67 5.63 3.88
N LEU A 539 13.15 5.70 5.11
CA LEU A 539 13.03 4.55 6.01
C LEU A 539 11.77 3.70 5.81
N THR A 540 10.69 4.30 5.31
CA THR A 540 9.33 3.70 5.38
C THR A 540 8.61 3.58 4.05
N ASP A 541 9.00 4.35 3.05
CA ASP A 541 8.34 4.39 1.75
C ASP A 541 9.09 3.51 0.75
N LYS A 542 8.34 2.60 0.11
CA LYS A 542 8.87 1.74 -0.96
C LYS A 542 9.21 2.54 -2.21
N HIS A 543 8.73 3.77 -2.34
CA HIS A 543 9.11 4.61 -3.46
C HIS A 543 10.39 5.38 -3.15
N ALA A 544 11.29 5.43 -4.12
CA ALA A 544 12.40 6.36 -4.04
C ALA A 544 11.89 7.82 -3.94
N PRO A 545 12.68 8.73 -3.34
CA PRO A 545 12.38 10.15 -3.36
C PRO A 545 12.09 10.65 -4.78
N GLU A 546 11.13 11.57 -4.91
CA GLU A 546 10.49 11.90 -6.19
C GLU A 546 11.47 12.37 -7.27
N HIS A 547 12.49 13.15 -6.88
CA HIS A 547 13.53 13.58 -7.82
C HIS A 547 14.39 12.42 -8.33
N TYR A 548 14.58 11.36 -7.53
CA TYR A 548 15.29 10.14 -7.96
C TYR A 548 14.40 9.18 -8.74
N ARG A 549 13.07 9.23 -8.60
CA ARG A 549 12.17 8.55 -9.54
C ARG A 549 12.34 9.11 -10.95
N VAL A 550 12.51 10.43 -11.08
CA VAL A 550 12.81 11.08 -12.36
C VAL A 550 14.23 10.77 -12.83
N LEU A 551 15.24 11.19 -12.07
CA LEU A 551 16.64 11.09 -12.48
C LEU A 551 17.10 9.64 -12.65
N GLY A 552 16.71 8.78 -11.70
CA GLY A 552 17.03 7.36 -11.71
C GLY A 552 16.46 6.66 -12.93
N SER A 553 15.27 7.04 -13.40
CA SER A 553 14.63 6.42 -14.57
C SER A 553 15.10 7.03 -15.89
N VAL A 554 14.97 8.35 -16.09
CA VAL A 554 15.20 8.96 -17.41
C VAL A 554 16.67 8.93 -17.83
N SER A 555 17.61 8.87 -16.87
CA SER A 555 19.03 8.65 -17.19
C SER A 555 19.29 7.27 -17.80
N GLN A 556 18.41 6.29 -17.58
CA GLN A 556 18.56 4.92 -18.09
C GLN A 556 17.96 4.75 -19.49
N PHE A 557 17.18 5.72 -19.96
CA PHE A 557 16.61 5.71 -21.31
C PHE A 557 17.61 6.33 -22.32
N GLU A 558 18.00 5.62 -23.37
CA GLU A 558 18.83 6.18 -24.45
C GLU A 558 18.04 7.22 -25.25
N GLU A 559 16.72 7.04 -25.38
CA GLU A 559 15.85 7.96 -26.11
C GLU A 559 15.80 9.33 -25.46
N PHE A 560 15.81 9.40 -24.12
CA PHE A 560 15.93 10.67 -23.41
C PHE A 560 17.21 11.40 -23.83
N GLY A 561 18.34 10.69 -23.80
CA GLY A 561 19.63 11.22 -24.24
C GLY A 561 19.63 11.67 -25.71
N ARG A 562 18.93 10.95 -26.59
CA ARG A 562 18.76 11.31 -28.00
C ARG A 562 17.90 12.56 -28.19
N VAL A 563 16.72 12.59 -27.57
CA VAL A 563 15.69 13.65 -27.72
C VAL A 563 16.17 14.98 -27.14
N PHE A 564 16.94 14.94 -26.05
CA PHE A 564 17.54 16.14 -25.45
C PHE A 564 19.00 16.38 -25.87
N HIS A 565 19.54 15.57 -26.79
CA HIS A 565 20.92 15.67 -27.27
C HIS A 565 21.96 15.67 -26.13
N CYS A 566 21.73 14.85 -25.10
CA CYS A 566 22.63 14.75 -23.95
C CYS A 566 23.97 14.11 -24.35
N PRO A 567 25.12 14.74 -24.04
CA PRO A 567 26.43 14.16 -24.31
C PRO A 567 26.59 12.78 -23.68
N LYS A 568 27.26 11.86 -24.37
CA LYS A 568 27.61 10.54 -23.80
C LYS A 568 28.42 10.73 -22.52
N ASN A 569 28.12 9.92 -21.52
CA ASN A 569 28.73 9.98 -20.18
C ASN A 569 28.41 11.26 -19.39
N SER A 570 27.40 12.04 -19.79
CA SER A 570 26.82 13.06 -18.93
C SER A 570 25.94 12.41 -17.84
N PRO A 571 25.64 13.11 -16.71
CA PRO A 571 24.81 12.54 -15.65
C PRO A 571 23.46 11.99 -16.13
N MET A 572 22.87 12.60 -17.16
CA MET A 572 21.59 12.17 -17.74
C MET A 572 21.74 11.23 -18.95
N ASN A 573 22.97 10.84 -19.31
CA ASN A 573 23.24 9.86 -20.35
C ASN A 573 24.48 9.00 -20.00
N PRO A 574 24.41 8.23 -18.89
CA PRO A 574 25.47 7.32 -18.48
C PRO A 574 25.72 6.24 -19.52
N VAL A 575 26.97 5.77 -19.58
CA VAL A 575 27.38 4.68 -20.50
C VAL A 575 26.78 3.34 -20.10
N HIS A 576 26.72 3.08 -18.80
CA HIS A 576 26.11 1.87 -18.25
C HIS A 576 24.69 2.20 -17.82
N LYS A 577 23.73 1.59 -18.52
CA LYS A 577 22.29 1.75 -18.25
C LYS A 577 21.72 0.45 -17.69
N CYS A 578 20.88 0.55 -16.66
CA CYS A 578 20.13 -0.55 -16.08
C CYS A 578 18.77 -0.68 -16.77
N SER A 579 18.36 -1.92 -17.06
CA SER A 579 17.05 -2.23 -17.64
C SER A 579 16.66 -3.68 -17.32
N VAL A 580 15.37 -3.86 -17.02
CA VAL A 580 14.73 -5.18 -16.84
C VAL A 580 13.74 -5.44 -17.97
N TRP A 581 12.70 -4.61 -18.10
CA TRP A 581 11.51 -4.84 -18.95
C TRP A 581 11.47 -4.02 -20.23
#